data_AF-A0A942N247-F1
#
_entry.id   AF-A0A942N247-F1
#
_cell.length_a   1.000
_cell.length_b   1.000
_cell.length_c   1.000
_cell.angle_alpha   90.00
_cell.angle_beta   90.00
_cell.angle_gamma   90.00
#
_symmetry.space_group_name_H-M   'P 1'
#
loop_
_entity.id
_entity.type
_entity.pdbx_description
1 polymer ?
#
loop_
_entity_poly.entity_id
_entity_poly.type
_entity_poly.pdbx_seq_one_letter_code
_entity_poly.pdbx_strand_id
1 'polypeptide(L)' 'MSNYKELIEQFKDVYPEGLQATTLNGVLTSTYALYLRDQKIYVFKMEDNFSFEPHMGYTEDEFLKEFEGVQWKVELVIG' A
#
# COMPACT_ATOMS: atom_id res chain seq x y z
N MET A 1 -0.95 -5.10 14.44
CA MET A 1 -0.41 -5.54 13.15
C MET A 1 -1.61 -5.98 12.34
N SER A 2 -1.97 -5.20 11.32
CA SER A 2 -3.16 -5.49 10.52
C SER A 2 -2.81 -6.50 9.43
N ASN A 3 -3.72 -7.44 9.18
CA ASN A 3 -3.62 -8.33 8.03
C ASN A 3 -3.92 -7.54 6.75
N TYR A 4 -3.39 -7.95 5.59
CA TYR A 4 -3.55 -7.24 4.32
C TYR A 4 -5.03 -7.05 3.91
N LYS A 5 -5.95 -7.92 4.38
CA LYS A 5 -7.40 -7.74 4.16
C LYS A 5 -7.92 -6.48 4.83
N GLU A 6 -7.48 -6.22 6.06
CA GLU A 6 -7.83 -5.01 6.81
C GLU A 6 -7.19 -3.76 6.18
N LEU A 7 -6.06 -3.91 5.47
CA LEU A 7 -5.44 -2.83 4.70
C LEU A 7 -6.32 -2.43 3.50
N ILE A 8 -6.87 -3.41 2.78
CA ILE A 8 -7.75 -3.17 1.64
C ILE A 8 -9.08 -2.53 2.07
N GLU A 9 -9.63 -2.95 3.21
CA GLU A 9 -10.83 -2.30 3.77
C GLU A 9 -10.52 -0.84 4.14
N GLN A 10 -9.39 -0.58 4.81
CA GLN A 10 -8.96 0.79 5.11
C GLN A 10 -8.78 1.64 3.85
N PHE A 11 -8.26 1.09 2.75
CA PHE A 11 -8.17 1.83 1.48
C PHE A 11 -9.53 2.27 0.95
N LYS A 12 -10.56 1.43 1.10
CA LYS A 12 -11.92 1.77 0.65
C LYS A 12 -12.53 2.88 1.50
N ASP A 13 -12.20 2.93 2.80
CA ASP A 13 -12.68 3.96 3.72
C ASP A 13 -12.02 5.34 3.49
N VAL A 14 -10.75 5.37 3.09
CA VAL A 14 -10.01 6.63 2.92
C VAL A 14 -10.01 7.16 1.48
N TYR A 15 -10.57 6.43 0.52
CA TYR A 15 -10.59 6.87 -0.88
C TYR A 15 -11.22 8.26 -1.03
N PRO A 16 -10.61 9.21 -1.79
CA PRO A 16 -9.47 9.06 -2.71
C PRO A 16 -8.09 9.31 -2.10
N GLU A 17 -7.98 9.45 -0.78
CA GLU A 17 -6.72 9.61 -0.08
C GLU A 17 -5.89 8.31 -0.11
N GLY A 18 -4.60 8.43 0.24
CA GLY A 18 -3.67 7.32 0.39
C GLY A 18 -3.43 6.95 1.85
N LEU A 19 -2.69 5.86 2.06
CA LEU A 19 -2.18 5.45 3.36
C LEU A 19 -0.66 5.49 3.35
N GLN A 20 -0.08 6.01 4.41
CA GLN A 20 1.31 5.72 4.74
C GLN A 20 1.34 4.46 5.60
N ALA A 21 2.08 3.45 5.15
CA ALA A 21 2.28 2.25 5.93
C ALA A 21 3.74 1.83 5.94
N THR A 22 4.17 1.32 7.08
CA THR A 22 5.50 0.73 7.25
C THR A 22 5.37 -0.77 7.15
N THR A 23 6.23 -1.40 6.35
CA THR A 23 6.35 -2.85 6.33
C THR A 23 7.48 -3.30 7.25
N LEU A 24 7.30 -4.48 7.83
CA LEU A 24 8.33 -5.21 8.54
C LEU A 24 8.61 -6.51 7.79
N ASN A 25 9.83 -6.65 7.25
CA ASN A 25 10.31 -7.89 6.68
C ASN A 25 11.58 -8.32 7.44
N GLY A 26 11.39 -9.08 8.52
CA GLY A 26 12.46 -9.41 9.46
C GLY A 26 12.95 -8.17 10.22
N VAL A 27 14.22 -7.79 10.03
CA VAL A 27 14.85 -6.61 10.67
C VAL A 27 14.69 -5.35 9.81
N LEU A 28 14.32 -5.49 8.54
CA LEU A 28 14.21 -4.38 7.62
C LEU A 28 12.82 -3.74 7.72
N THR A 29 12.81 -2.45 8.00
CA THR A 29 11.62 -1.59 7.95
C THR A 29 11.66 -0.73 6.71
N SER A 30 10.55 -0.62 6.00
CA SER A 30 10.43 0.29 4.84
C SER A 30 9.09 1.01 4.89
N THR A 31 9.11 2.31 4.60
CA THR A 31 7.91 3.16 4.63
C THR A 31 7.42 3.36 3.21
N TYR A 32 6.14 3.08 3.00
CA TYR A 32 5.48 3.19 1.72
C TYR A 32 4.29 4.14 1.80
N ALA A 33 4.04 4.83 0.69
CA ALA A 33 2.79 5.47 0.37
C ALA A 33 1.97 4.54 -0.52
N LEU A 34 0.72 4.32 -0.14
CA LEU A 34 -0.19 3.41 -0.80
C LEU A 34 -1.43 4.18 -1.25
N TYR A 35 -1.85 3.98 -2.49
CA TYR A 35 -3.04 4.66 -3.04
C TYR A 35 -3.92 3.69 -3.79
N LEU A 36 -5.23 3.81 -3.64
CA LEU A 36 -6.21 3.10 -4.45
C LEU A 36 -6.75 4.02 -5.53
N ARG A 37 -6.44 3.75 -6.80
CA ARG A 37 -6.94 4.51 -7.96
C ARG A 37 -7.31 3.56 -9.10
N ASP A 38 -8.43 3.82 -9.76
CA ASP A 38 -8.90 3.01 -10.90
C ASP A 38 -8.93 1.49 -10.61
N GLN A 39 -9.36 1.12 -9.39
CA GLN A 39 -9.36 -0.27 -8.88
C GLN A 39 -7.97 -0.94 -8.81
N LYS A 40 -6.90 -0.14 -8.85
CA LYS A 40 -5.52 -0.56 -8.69
C LYS A 40 -4.90 0.03 -7.44
N ILE A 41 -4.04 -0.77 -6.81
CA ILE A 41 -3.25 -0.39 -5.64
C ILE A 41 -1.89 0.06 -6.16
N TYR A 42 -1.52 1.29 -5.87
CA TYR A 42 -0.22 1.86 -6.17
C TYR A 42 0.63 1.88 -4.90
N VAL A 43 1.87 1.44 -5.01
CA VAL A 43 2.80 1.33 -3.88
C VAL A 43 4.06 2.09 -4.23
N PHE A 44 4.35 3.14 -3.46
CA PHE A 44 5.55 3.96 -3.64
C PHE A 44 6.37 3.91 -2.38
N LYS A 45 7.70 3.83 -2.49
CA LYS A 45 8.54 4.16 -1.34
C LYS A 45 8.48 5.67 -1.13
N MET A 46 8.52 6.11 0.12
CA MET A 46 8.48 7.54 0.43
C MET A 46 9.66 8.35 -0.14
N GLU A 47 10.73 7.66 -0.54
CA GLU A 47 11.93 8.26 -1.15
C GLU A 47 11.81 8.42 -2.68
N ASP A 48 10.80 7.79 -3.30
CA ASP A 48 10.62 7.78 -4.75
C ASP A 48 9.68 8.90 -5.22
N ASN A 49 9.82 9.31 -6.49
CA ASN A 49 8.84 10.18 -7.15
C ASN A 49 7.57 9.39 -7.48
N PHE A 50 6.40 9.94 -7.20
CA PHE A 50 5.13 9.23 -7.42
C PHE A 50 4.68 9.39 -8.88
N SER A 51 4.48 8.27 -9.57
CA SER A 51 3.90 8.19 -10.91
C SER A 51 2.75 7.20 -10.90
N PHE A 52 1.54 7.65 -11.24
CA PHE A 52 0.33 6.82 -11.26
C PHE A 52 0.10 6.16 -12.63
N GLU A 53 1.16 5.67 -13.26
CA GLU A 53 1.04 5.04 -14.58
C GLU A 53 0.29 3.70 -14.49
N PRO A 54 -0.63 3.37 -15.42
CA PRO A 54 -1.47 2.18 -15.31
C PRO A 54 -0.72 0.86 -15.15
N HIS A 55 0.52 0.77 -15.62
CA HIS A 55 1.35 -0.42 -15.53
C HIS A 55 2.09 -0.55 -14.18
N MET A 56 2.11 0.51 -13.36
CA MET A 56 2.72 0.52 -12.03
C MET A 56 1.73 0.14 -10.92
N GLY A 57 0.43 0.18 -11.22
CA GLY A 57 -0.63 -0.21 -10.28
C GLY A 57 -0.88 -1.72 -10.30
N TYR A 58 -0.97 -2.31 -9.12
CA TYR A 58 -1.30 -3.71 -8.89
C TYR A 58 -2.81 -3.90 -8.84
N THR A 59 -3.31 -4.98 -9.43
CA THR A 59 -4.62 -5.52 -9.04
C THR A 59 -4.55 -6.06 -7.61
N GLU A 60 -5.72 -6.32 -7.00
CA GLU A 60 -5.77 -6.93 -5.67
C GLU A 60 -4.98 -8.25 -5.63
N ASP A 61 -5.21 -9.17 -6.57
CA ASP A 61 -4.49 -10.45 -6.67
C ASP A 61 -2.98 -10.29 -6.87
N GLU A 62 -2.53 -9.33 -7.68
CA GLU A 62 -1.10 -9.07 -7.88
C GLU A 62 -0.44 -8.51 -6.61
N PHE A 63 -1.12 -7.58 -5.94
CA PHE A 63 -0.65 -7.02 -4.67
C PHE A 63 -0.56 -8.12 -3.60
N LEU A 64 -1.55 -9.02 -3.55
CA LEU A 64 -1.56 -10.16 -2.63
C LEU A 64 -0.36 -11.08 -2.84
N LYS A 65 -0.04 -11.36 -4.10
CA LYS A 65 1.07 -12.25 -4.44
C LYS A 65 2.44 -11.60 -4.20
N GLU A 66 2.58 -10.32 -4.54
CA GLU A 66 3.84 -9.59 -4.38
C GLU A 66 4.19 -9.36 -2.91
N PHE A 67 3.18 -9.09 -2.07
CA PHE A 67 3.35 -8.78 -0.65
C PHE A 67 2.89 -9.91 0.28
N GLU A 68 2.85 -11.14 -0.23
CA GLU A 68 2.50 -12.32 0.58
C GLU A 68 3.47 -12.46 1.76
N GLY A 69 2.93 -12.53 2.98
CA GLY A 69 3.73 -12.64 4.20
C GLY A 69 4.31 -11.33 4.73
N VAL A 70 4.11 -10.21 4.04
CA VAL A 70 4.53 -8.88 4.53
C VAL A 70 3.55 -8.36 5.56
N GLN A 71 4.07 -7.94 6.72
CA GLN A 71 3.26 -7.29 7.76
C GLN A 71 3.22 -5.78 7.53
N TRP A 72 2.02 -5.25 7.36
CA TRP A 72 1.78 -3.83 7.18
C TRP A 72 1.33 -3.18 8.49
N LYS A 73 1.91 -2.03 8.79
CA LYS A 73 1.47 -1.15 9.86
C LYS A 73 1.10 0.20 9.25
N VAL A 74 -0.21 0.45 9.15
CA VAL A 74 -0.71 1.77 8.75
C VAL A 74 -0.37 2.77 9.85
N GLU A 75 0.33 3.83 9.47
CA GLU A 75 0.73 4.88 10.40
C GLU A 75 -0.25 6.06 10.35
N LEU A 76 -0.61 6.51 9.15
CA LEU A 76 -1.55 7.62 8.94
C LEU A 76 -2.15 7.63 7.52
N VAL A 77 -3.24 8.38 7.35
CA VAL A 77 -3.84 8.73 6.06
C VAL A 77 -3.08 9.92 5.46
N ILE A 78 -2.79 9.88 4.16
CA ILE A 78 -2.02 10.90 3.43
C ILE A 78 -2.79 11.35 2.18
N GLY A 79 -2.85 12.66 1.91
CA GLY A 79 -3.59 13.26 0.79
C GLY A 79 -2.69 13.78 -0.32
#